data_AF-A0A973YRL5-F1
#
_entry.id   AF-A0A973YRL5-F1
#
_cell.length_a   1.000
_cell.length_b   1.000
_cell.length_c   1.000
_cell.angle_alpha   90.00
_cell.angle_beta   90.00
_cell.angle_gamma   90.00
#
_symmetry.space_group_name_H-M   'P 1'
#
loop_
_entity.id
_entity.type
_entity.pdbx_description
1 polymer ?
#
loop_
_entity_poly.entity_id
_entity_poly.type
_entity_poly.pdbx_seq_one_letter_code
_entity_poly.pdbx_strand_id
1 'polypeptide(L)'
;ASAGLAATSDLPMTVMPFIIRGVSLLGVASAGTARAIREELWRRLASDWKPTHLDRICTREVTLDGLPDVFATMLRGGSFGRTLVRL
;
A
#
# COMPACT_ATOMS: atom_id res chain seq x y z
N ALA A 1 6.41 -10.37 7.42
CA ALA A 1 6.53 -8.97 6.94
C ALA A 1 5.43 -8.16 7.61
N SER A 2 5.75 -7.01 8.22
CA SER A 2 4.74 -6.04 8.67
C SER A 2 4.64 -4.97 7.57
N ALA A 3 3.44 -4.74 7.05
CA ALA A 3 3.18 -3.73 6.02
C ALA A 3 1.93 -2.94 6.42
N GLY A 4 2.11 -1.65 6.70
CA GLY A 4 1.07 -0.82 7.29
C GLY A 4 0.79 -1.18 8.76
N LEU A 5 -0.28 -0.61 9.30
CA LEU A 5 -0.69 -0.74 10.71
C LEU A 5 -2.19 -1.10 10.82
N ALA A 6 -2.73 -1.83 9.84
CA ALA A 6 -4.17 -2.12 9.76
C ALA A 6 -4.68 -2.93 10.97
N ALA A 7 -3.82 -3.78 11.56
CA ALA A 7 -4.16 -4.56 12.75
C ALA A 7 -3.71 -3.89 14.05
N THR A 8 -2.43 -3.53 14.17
CA THR A 8 -1.85 -2.87 15.35
C THR A 8 -0.55 -2.15 14.99
N SER A 9 -0.13 -1.21 15.83
CA SER A 9 1.19 -0.60 15.82
C SER A 9 2.27 -1.43 16.52
N ASP A 10 1.86 -2.42 17.33
CA ASP A 10 2.79 -3.23 18.09
C ASP A 10 3.60 -4.16 17.18
N LEU A 11 4.90 -4.22 17.45
CA LEU A 11 5.83 -5.08 16.72
C LEU A 11 6.62 -5.95 17.71
N PRO A 12 6.03 -7.06 18.20
CA PRO A 12 6.74 -7.97 19.09
C PRO A 12 7.85 -8.67 18.31
N MET A 13 9.10 -8.22 18.51
CA MET A 13 10.27 -8.75 17.81
C MET A 13 11.54 -8.73 18.67
N THR A 14 12.59 -9.41 18.22
CA THR A 14 13.92 -9.40 18.84
C THR A 14 14.96 -8.78 17.89
N VAL A 15 16.11 -8.39 18.44
CA VAL A 15 17.25 -7.86 17.67
C VAL A 15 18.02 -8.93 16.88
N MET A 16 17.80 -10.21 17.18
CA MET A 16 18.61 -11.30 16.63
C MET A 16 18.62 -11.36 15.10
N PRO A 17 17.50 -11.26 14.37
CA PRO A 17 17.51 -11.33 12.90
C PRO A 17 18.43 -10.29 12.26
N PHE A 18 18.50 -9.08 12.82
CA PHE A 18 19.33 -8.00 12.30
C PHE A 18 20.82 -8.28 12.50
N ILE A 19 21.19 -8.76 13.69
CA ILE A 19 22.59 -9.00 14.06
C ILE A 19 23.17 -10.21 13.33
N ILE A 20 22.47 -11.35 13.37
CA ILE A 20 23.03 -12.63 12.88
C ILE A 20 22.69 -12.95 11.43
N ARG A 21 21.73 -12.24 10.83
CA ARG A 21 21.33 -12.44 9.42
C ARG A 21 21.33 -11.16 8.60
N GLY A 22 21.70 -10.02 9.17
CA GLY A 22 21.80 -8.75 8.44
C GLY A 22 20.48 -8.28 7.80
N VAL A 23 19.33 -8.76 8.27
CA VAL A 23 18.04 -8.31 7.72
C VAL A 23 17.78 -6.85 8.11
N SER A 24 17.02 -6.12 7.30
CA SER A 24 16.67 -4.71 7.55
C SER A 24 15.15 -4.54 7.68
N LEU A 25 14.74 -3.62 8.55
CA LEU A 25 13.36 -3.14 8.66
C LEU A 25 13.31 -1.72 8.10
N LEU A 26 12.64 -1.55 6.95
CA LEU A 26 12.59 -0.28 6.24
C LEU A 26 11.27 0.44 6.52
N GLY A 27 11.34 1.60 7.16
CA GLY A 27 10.18 2.49 7.32
C GLY A 27 9.86 3.19 6.00
N VAL A 28 8.62 3.02 5.52
CA VAL A 28 8.14 3.65 4.28
C VAL A 28 7.03 4.64 4.61
N ALA A 29 7.23 5.91 4.24
CA ALA A 29 6.25 6.97 4.42
C ALA A 29 5.98 7.68 3.08
N SER A 30 4.70 7.85 2.73
CA SER A 30 4.27 8.47 1.48
C SER A 30 3.77 9.91 1.64
N ALA A 31 3.36 10.34 2.83
CA ALA A 31 2.75 11.66 3.04
C ALA A 31 3.76 12.82 2.88
N GLY A 32 4.97 12.67 3.44
CA GLY A 32 6.02 13.70 3.45
C GLY A 32 7.14 13.51 2.41
N THR A 33 7.01 12.58 1.47
CA THR A 33 8.08 12.27 0.51
C THR A 33 8.40 13.48 -0.37
N ALA A 34 9.69 13.80 -0.52
CA ALA A 34 10.17 14.88 -1.36
C ALA A 34 9.67 14.74 -2.81
N ARG A 35 9.30 15.86 -3.44
CA ARG A 35 8.73 15.88 -4.80
C ARG A 35 9.60 15.15 -5.82
N ALA A 36 10.91 15.41 -5.83
CA ALA A 36 11.85 14.77 -6.76
C ALA A 36 11.81 13.23 -6.69
N ILE A 37 11.68 12.67 -5.48
CA ILE A 37 11.56 11.21 -5.28
C ILE A 37 10.22 10.72 -5.84
N ARG A 38 9.12 11.45 -5.59
CA ARG A 38 7.80 11.08 -6.13
C ARG A 38 7.79 11.07 -7.66
N GLU A 39 8.38 12.09 -8.28
CA GLU A 39 8.44 12.22 -9.74
C GLU A 39 9.21 11.06 -10.37
N GLU A 40 10.37 10.70 -9.80
CA GLU A 40 11.14 9.55 -10.26
C GLU A 40 10.37 8.24 -10.09
N LEU A 41 9.70 8.03 -8.96
CA LEU A 41 8.88 6.84 -8.73
C LEU A 41 7.71 6.74 -9.72
N TRP A 42 7.01 7.85 -9.97
CA TRP A 42 5.92 7.88 -10.95
C TRP A 42 6.41 7.66 -12.38
N ARG A 43 7.57 8.22 -12.75
CA ARG A 43 8.21 7.96 -14.05
C ARG A 43 8.48 6.47 -14.24
N ARG A 44 8.99 5.79 -13.22
CA ARG A 44 9.22 4.33 -13.26
C ARG A 44 7.93 3.53 -13.33
N LEU A 45 6.95 3.87 -12.47
CA LEU A 45 5.63 3.21 -12.48
C LEU A 45 4.88 3.38 -13.81
N ALA A 46 5.16 4.44 -14.56
CA ALA A 46 4.62 4.65 -15.89
C ALA A 46 5.38 3.90 -17.00
N SER A 47 6.56 3.36 -16.71
CA SER A 47 7.47 2.74 -17.68
C SER A 47 7.93 1.34 -17.25
N ASP A 48 9.19 1.21 -16.79
CA ASP A 48 9.84 -0.06 -16.48
C ASP A 48 9.17 -0.82 -15.32
N TRP A 49 8.51 -0.11 -14.40
CA TRP A 49 7.81 -0.70 -13.26
C TRP A 49 6.30 -0.76 -13.47
N LYS A 50 5.79 -0.50 -14.67
CA LYS A 50 4.35 -0.55 -14.94
C LYS A 50 3.83 -1.98 -14.69
N PRO A 51 2.88 -2.17 -13.75
CA PRO A 51 2.36 -3.50 -13.47
C PRO A 51 1.69 -4.10 -14.72
N THR A 52 2.05 -5.33 -15.08
CA THR A 52 1.53 -6.00 -16.27
C THR A 52 0.04 -6.28 -16.21
N HIS A 53 -0.54 -6.40 -15.01
CA HIS A 53 -1.92 -6.80 -14.79
C HIS A 53 -2.71 -5.78 -13.97
N LEU A 54 -2.62 -4.50 -14.33
CA LEU A 54 -3.37 -3.42 -13.66
C LEU A 54 -4.88 -3.71 -13.59
N ASP A 55 -5.46 -4.29 -14.63
CA ASP A 55 -6.88 -4.64 -14.68
C ASP A 55 -7.28 -5.71 -13.64
N ARG A 56 -6.33 -6.53 -13.19
CA ARG A 56 -6.57 -7.48 -12.07
C ARG A 56 -6.43 -6.83 -10.71
N ILE A 57 -5.70 -5.72 -10.62
CA ILE A 57 -5.54 -4.95 -9.38
C ILE A 57 -6.80 -4.13 -9.12
N CYS A 58 -7.40 -3.55 -10.17
CA CYS A 58 -8.71 -2.93 -10.07
C CYS A 58 -9.78 -4.02 -9.90
N THR A 59 -10.37 -4.11 -8.71
CA THR A 59 -11.35 -5.16 -8.38
C THR A 59 -12.77 -4.65 -8.31
N ARG A 60 -12.95 -3.32 -8.29
CA ARG A 60 -14.25 -2.68 -8.16
C ARG A 60 -14.18 -1.23 -8.65
N GLU A 61 -15.20 -0.79 -9.38
CA GLU A 61 -15.46 0.63 -9.63
C GLU A 61 -16.71 1.08 -8.89
N VAL A 62 -16.69 2.28 -8.29
CA VAL A 62 -17.82 2.88 -7.58
C VAL A 62 -17.95 4.36 -7.91
N THR A 63 -19.14 4.93 -7.73
CA THR A 63 -19.34 6.39 -7.62
C THR A 63 -19.12 6.84 -6.17
N LEU A 64 -19.18 8.15 -5.94
CA LEU A 64 -19.09 8.73 -4.58
C LEU A 64 -20.14 8.16 -3.62
N ASP A 65 -21.35 7.86 -4.10
CA ASP A 65 -22.44 7.31 -3.28
C ASP A 65 -22.12 5.91 -2.74
N GLY A 66 -21.24 5.16 -3.40
CA GLY A 66 -20.84 3.81 -2.99
C GLY A 66 -19.71 3.76 -1.95
N LEU A 67 -19.14 4.90 -1.57
CA LEU A 67 -18.01 4.97 -0.64
C LEU A 67 -18.31 4.43 0.77
N PRO A 68 -19.49 4.67 1.39
CA PRO A 68 -19.77 4.17 2.73
C PRO A 68 -19.59 2.64 2.87
N ASP A 69 -20.07 1.87 1.90
CA ASP A 69 -19.95 0.41 1.89
C ASP A 69 -18.50 -0.05 1.70
N VAL A 70 -17.75 0.67 0.86
CA VAL A 70 -16.33 0.39 0.60
C VAL A 70 -15.53 0.61 1.88
N PHE A 71 -15.73 1.73 2.58
CA PHE A 71 -15.04 2.02 3.83
C PHE A 71 -15.37 1.01 4.93
N ALA A 72 -16.65 0.65 5.07
CA ALA A 72 -17.06 -0.37 6.02
C ALA A 72 -16.35 -1.71 5.76
N THR A 73 -16.19 -2.08 4.49
CA THR A 73 -15.47 -3.29 4.08
C THR A 73 -13.96 -3.20 4.33
N MET A 74 -13.34 -2.04 4.07
CA MET A 74 -11.93 -1.78 4.34
C MET A 74 -11.59 -1.89 5.83
N LEU A 75 -12.39 -1.26 6.70
CA LEU A 75 -12.15 -1.24 8.14
C LEU A 75 -12.30 -2.62 8.79
N ARG A 76 -13.14 -3.50 8.24
CA ARG A 76 -13.25 -4.90 8.67
C ARG A 76 -12.18 -5.82 8.07
N GLY A 77 -11.23 -5.29 7.29
CA GLY A 77 -10.16 -6.07 6.65
C GLY A 77 -10.62 -6.94 5.47
N GLY A 78 -11.83 -6.72 4.94
CA GLY A 78 -12.40 -7.51 3.84
C GLY A 78 -12.08 -7.00 2.43
N SER A 79 -11.20 -6.00 2.31
CA SER A 79 -10.87 -5.42 1.00
C SER A 79 -9.75 -6.18 0.29
N PHE A 80 -9.93 -6.39 -1.01
CA PHE A 80 -8.95 -7.02 -1.88
C PHE A 80 -8.74 -6.19 -3.15
N GLY A 81 -7.49 -6.03 -3.58
CA GLY A 81 -7.13 -5.20 -4.74
C GLY A 81 -7.33 -3.71 -4.50
N ARG A 82 -7.85 -3.00 -5.50
CA ARG A 82 -8.07 -1.56 -5.49
C ARG A 82 -9.47 -1.22 -6.00
N THR A 83 -10.21 -0.45 -5.21
CA THR A 83 -11.44 0.20 -5.66
C THR A 83 -11.10 1.51 -6.37
N LEU A 84 -11.58 1.69 -7.60
CA LEU A 84 -11.52 2.95 -8.36
C LEU A 84 -12.82 3.73 -8.16
N VAL A 85 -12.69 5.05 -7.98
CA VAL A 85 -13.84 5.94 -7.80
C VAL A 85 -14.01 6.76 -9.06
N ARG A 86 -15.16 6.64 -9.72
CA ARG A 86 -15.54 7.44 -10.87
C ARG A 86 -16.25 8.70 -10.37
N LEU A 87 -15.72 9.85 -10.78
CA LEU A 87 -16.27 11.18 -10.49
C LEU A 87 -17.20 11.63 -11.61
#